data_AF-A0A2V7FMT1-F1
#
_entry.id   AF-A0A2V7FMT1-F1
#
_cell.length_a   1.000
_cell.length_b   1.000
_cell.length_c   1.000
_cell.angle_alpha   90.00
_cell.angle_beta   90.00
_cell.angle_gamma   90.00
#
_symmetry.space_group_name_H-M   'P 1'
#
loop_
_entity.id
_entity.type
_entity.pdbx_description
1 polymer ?
#
loop_
_entity_poly.entity_id
_entity_poly.type
_entity_poly.pdbx_seq_one_letter_code
_entity_poly.pdbx_strand_id
1 'polypeptide(L)'
;MVGILTAVLGIVVLLRERGSNVSLALCLLTTSVSIWLLSAGTLYATRQAPLALWWAKAANFGVVFIPSAVFIFTLTIAQRLREFQAVAWGSLTVSGLFYVGILATDRFLTGVYRYDWGYYSRYGPLGLLFLVFLAGLLLGSLQLLRVELTRSSPGVPRQRVKLLMVALGVGYLGAIDYLATYGIAVYPFGFVPILGFVVLMTGAVWRYRLLEITPALAAEQIIDTMA
;
A
#
# COMPACT_ATOMS: atom_id res chain seq x y z
N MET A 1 11.78 -6.68 10.85
CA MET A 1 11.30 -5.63 11.79
C MET A 1 10.24 -4.74 11.16
N VAL A 2 10.52 -4.03 10.05
CA VAL A 2 9.54 -3.09 9.43
C VAL A 2 8.21 -3.78 9.09
N GLY A 3 8.22 -4.95 8.46
CA GLY A 3 6.97 -5.69 8.16
C GLY A 3 6.13 -6.04 9.40
N ILE A 4 6.75 -6.28 10.56
CA ILE A 4 6.02 -6.51 11.82
C ILE A 4 5.38 -5.19 12.30
N LEU A 5 6.13 -4.09 12.26
CA LEU A 5 5.62 -2.77 12.63
C LEU A 5 4.44 -2.36 11.73
N THR A 6 4.53 -2.65 10.44
CA THR A 6 3.44 -2.40 9.49
C THR A 6 2.19 -3.22 9.83
N ALA A 7 2.35 -4.52 10.13
CA ALA A 7 1.23 -5.38 10.53
C ALA A 7 0.58 -4.90 11.83
N VAL A 8 1.39 -4.55 12.82
CA VAL A 8 0.93 -4.02 14.11
C VAL A 8 0.15 -2.72 13.92
N LEU A 9 0.65 -1.81 13.07
CA LEU A 9 -0.10 -0.59 12.73
C LEU A 9 -1.49 -0.93 12.18
N GLY A 10 -1.57 -1.83 11.20
CA GLY A 10 -2.85 -2.26 10.62
C GLY A 10 -3.85 -2.78 11.66
N ILE A 11 -3.40 -3.70 12.51
CA ILE A 11 -4.21 -4.30 13.57
C ILE A 11 -4.66 -3.26 14.59
N VAL A 12 -3.74 -2.40 15.06
CA VAL A 12 -4.06 -1.38 16.06
C VAL A 12 -5.09 -0.39 15.52
N VAL A 13 -4.96 0.05 14.27
CA VAL A 13 -5.93 0.96 13.65
C VAL A 13 -7.28 0.28 13.46
N LEU A 14 -7.29 -1.00 13.04
CA LEU A 14 -8.53 -1.77 12.89
C LEU A 14 -9.31 -1.87 14.20
N LEU A 15 -8.62 -2.17 15.30
CA LEU A 15 -9.22 -2.26 16.64
C LEU A 15 -9.68 -0.88 17.15
N ARG A 16 -8.84 0.14 17.00
CA ARG A 16 -9.11 1.51 17.47
C ARG A 16 -10.31 2.14 16.77
N GLU A 17 -10.42 1.93 15.47
CA GLU A 17 -11.47 2.49 14.62
C GLU A 17 -12.65 1.50 14.44
N ARG A 18 -12.74 0.48 15.32
CA ARG A 18 -13.85 -0.48 15.41
C ARG A 18 -14.25 -1.13 14.08
N GLY A 19 -13.28 -1.44 13.22
CA GLY A 19 -13.55 -2.07 11.93
C GLY A 19 -14.21 -1.15 10.89
N SER A 20 -14.03 0.17 10.98
CA SER A 20 -14.48 1.10 9.94
C SER A 20 -13.94 0.74 8.55
N ASN A 21 -14.65 1.14 7.49
CA ASN A 21 -14.22 0.88 6.10
C ASN A 21 -12.79 1.40 5.82
N VAL A 22 -12.42 2.55 6.39
CA VAL A 22 -11.07 3.12 6.25
C VAL A 22 -10.03 2.25 6.97
N SER A 23 -10.34 1.78 8.18
CA SER A 23 -9.44 0.92 8.95
C SER A 23 -9.27 -0.47 8.31
N LEU A 24 -10.32 -1.02 7.70
CA LEU A 24 -10.26 -2.25 6.92
C LEU A 24 -9.39 -2.09 5.67
N ALA A 25 -9.55 -0.99 4.94
CA ALA A 25 -8.73 -0.71 3.77
C ALA A 25 -7.26 -0.46 4.13
N LEU A 26 -7.00 0.23 5.24
CA LEU A 26 -5.64 0.37 5.77
C LEU A 26 -5.06 -0.98 6.21
N CYS A 27 -5.86 -1.80 6.89
CA CYS A 27 -5.45 -3.14 7.32
C CYS A 27 -5.06 -4.00 6.12
N LEU A 28 -5.87 -4.00 5.05
CA LEU A 28 -5.54 -4.66 3.78
C LEU A 28 -4.19 -4.19 3.23
N LEU A 29 -4.00 -2.87 3.13
CA LEU A 29 -2.74 -2.27 2.67
C LEU A 29 -1.55 -2.71 3.52
N THR A 30 -1.66 -2.55 4.83
CA THR A 30 -0.58 -2.91 5.75
C THR A 30 -0.28 -4.41 5.74
N THR A 31 -1.30 -5.26 5.55
CA THR A 31 -1.12 -6.72 5.45
C THR A 31 -0.35 -7.07 4.18
N SER A 32 -0.74 -6.51 3.04
CA SER A 32 -0.02 -6.70 1.76
C SER A 32 1.46 -6.28 1.87
N VAL A 33 1.72 -5.11 2.45
CA VAL A 33 3.09 -4.62 2.68
C VAL A 33 3.86 -5.50 3.66
N SER A 34 3.21 -5.98 4.72
CA SER A 34 3.83 -6.85 5.72
C SER A 34 4.22 -8.20 5.14
N ILE A 35 3.34 -8.81 4.33
CA ILE A 35 3.64 -10.06 3.63
C ILE A 35 4.85 -9.87 2.71
N TRP A 36 4.88 -8.76 1.96
CA TRP A 36 6.03 -8.43 1.11
C TRP A 36 7.32 -8.33 1.93
N LEU A 37 7.37 -7.50 2.98
CA LEU A 37 8.59 -7.24 3.74
C LEU A 37 9.08 -8.45 4.56
N LEU A 38 8.16 -9.23 5.14
CA LEU A 38 8.52 -10.42 5.90
C LEU A 38 9.08 -11.52 4.97
N SER A 39 8.42 -11.74 3.83
CA SER A 39 8.86 -12.71 2.84
C SER A 39 10.15 -12.27 2.13
N ALA A 40 10.35 -10.97 1.92
CA ALA A 40 11.59 -10.43 1.37
C ALA A 40 12.76 -10.63 2.36
N GLY A 41 12.55 -10.44 3.66
CA GLY A 41 13.57 -10.70 4.67
C GLY A 41 14.06 -12.15 4.68
N THR A 42 13.14 -13.12 4.59
CA THR A 42 13.48 -14.55 4.50
C THR A 42 14.09 -14.92 3.16
N LEU A 43 13.63 -14.29 2.06
CA LEU A 43 14.22 -14.44 0.73
C LEU A 43 15.71 -14.06 0.72
N TYR A 44 16.07 -12.93 1.33
CA TYR A 44 17.46 -12.46 1.37
C TYR A 44 18.37 -13.36 2.21
N ALA A 45 17.82 -13.92 3.29
CA ALA A 45 18.55 -14.81 4.20
C ALA A 45 18.72 -16.24 3.63
N THR A 46 17.91 -16.63 2.66
CA THR A 46 17.91 -17.98 2.10
C THR A 46 19.15 -18.23 1.22
N ARG A 47 19.76 -19.41 1.34
CA ARG A 47 20.90 -19.84 0.51
C ARG A 47 20.55 -20.87 -0.57
N GLN A 48 19.33 -21.41 -0.55
CA GLN A 48 18.87 -22.45 -1.46
C GLN A 48 17.94 -21.87 -2.52
N ALA A 49 18.25 -22.09 -3.80
CA ALA A 49 17.48 -21.53 -4.91
C ALA A 49 16.00 -21.96 -4.93
N PRO A 50 15.61 -23.22 -4.66
CA PRO A 50 14.20 -23.62 -4.66
C PRO A 50 13.38 -22.91 -3.58
N LEU A 51 13.94 -22.79 -2.37
CA LEU A 51 13.31 -22.10 -1.25
C LEU A 51 13.22 -20.58 -1.51
N ALA A 52 14.25 -20.01 -2.15
CA ALA A 52 14.23 -18.61 -2.57
C ALA A 52 13.11 -18.33 -3.57
N LEU A 53 12.87 -19.22 -4.53
CA LEU A 53 11.75 -19.05 -5.47
C LEU A 53 10.39 -19.08 -4.75
N TRP A 54 10.21 -19.95 -3.75
CA TRP A 54 8.98 -19.99 -2.96
C TRP A 54 8.76 -18.68 -2.20
N TRP A 55 9.79 -18.17 -1.50
CA TRP A 55 9.71 -16.89 -0.81
C TRP A 55 9.54 -15.70 -1.75
N ALA A 56 10.11 -15.77 -2.96
CA ALA A 56 9.85 -14.77 -4.00
C ALA A 56 8.37 -14.77 -4.39
N LYS A 57 7.74 -15.93 -4.59
CA LYS A 57 6.29 -16.01 -4.86
C LYS A 57 5.46 -15.44 -3.69
N ALA A 58 5.81 -15.78 -2.44
CA ALA A 58 5.15 -15.26 -1.26
C ALA A 58 5.31 -13.73 -1.11
N ALA A 59 6.51 -13.19 -1.36
CA ALA A 59 6.75 -11.76 -1.36
C ALA A 59 5.91 -11.05 -2.43
N ASN A 60 5.87 -11.61 -3.64
CA ASN A 60 5.10 -11.04 -4.74
C ASN A 60 3.60 -11.11 -4.52
N PHE A 61 3.07 -12.06 -3.74
CA PHE A 61 1.67 -12.03 -3.29
C PHE A 61 1.36 -10.71 -2.58
N GLY A 62 2.19 -10.30 -1.62
CA GLY A 62 2.03 -9.00 -0.98
C GLY A 62 2.08 -7.86 -2.01
N VAL A 63 3.13 -7.86 -2.84
CA VAL A 63 3.41 -6.80 -3.82
C VAL A 63 2.24 -6.55 -4.79
N VAL A 64 1.65 -7.59 -5.37
CA VAL A 64 0.62 -7.40 -6.40
C VAL A 64 -0.66 -6.77 -5.85
N PHE A 65 -0.96 -6.96 -4.57
CA PHE A 65 -2.15 -6.37 -3.94
C PHE A 65 -1.93 -4.96 -3.37
N ILE A 66 -0.67 -4.52 -3.17
CA ILE A 66 -0.36 -3.16 -2.67
C ILE A 66 -1.07 -2.06 -3.48
N PRO A 67 -0.95 -1.98 -4.82
CA PRO A 67 -1.53 -0.85 -5.56
C PRO A 67 -3.06 -0.80 -5.47
N SER A 68 -3.73 -1.96 -5.49
CA SER A 68 -5.17 -2.04 -5.24
C SER A 68 -5.56 -1.63 -3.83
N ALA A 69 -4.81 -2.08 -2.83
CA ALA A 69 -5.08 -1.73 -1.44
C ALA A 69 -4.89 -0.23 -1.18
N VAL A 70 -3.84 0.37 -1.75
CA VAL A 70 -3.62 1.83 -1.72
C VAL A 70 -4.79 2.58 -2.36
N PHE A 71 -5.25 2.12 -3.53
CA PHE A 71 -6.34 2.78 -4.25
C PHE A 71 -7.66 2.69 -3.48
N ILE A 72 -8.01 1.52 -2.95
CA ILE A 72 -9.19 1.32 -2.10
C ILE A 72 -9.11 2.18 -0.85
N PHE A 73 -7.97 2.18 -0.17
CA PHE A 73 -7.74 3.03 1.00
C PHE A 73 -7.95 4.51 0.67
N THR A 74 -7.39 4.97 -0.44
CA THR A 74 -7.54 6.35 -0.89
C THR A 74 -9.00 6.69 -1.23
N LEU A 75 -9.72 5.80 -1.90
CA LEU A 75 -11.15 5.94 -2.18
C LEU A 75 -12.00 5.96 -0.90
N THR A 76 -11.67 5.15 0.11
CA THR A 76 -12.41 5.14 1.39
C THR A 76 -12.25 6.44 2.14
N ILE A 77 -11.03 7.01 2.18
CA ILE A 77 -10.78 8.30 2.82
C ILE A 77 -11.47 9.43 2.08
N ALA A 78 -11.42 9.41 0.75
CA ALA A 78 -12.13 10.39 -0.08
C ALA A 78 -13.65 10.20 -0.08
N GLN A 79 -14.18 9.17 0.61
CA GLN A 79 -15.60 8.79 0.59
C GLN A 79 -16.17 8.49 -0.81
N ARG A 80 -15.32 8.17 -1.79
CA ARG A 80 -15.70 7.88 -3.19
C ARG A 80 -15.69 6.39 -3.51
N LEU A 81 -15.53 5.52 -2.52
CA LEU A 81 -15.50 4.07 -2.76
C LEU A 81 -16.77 3.56 -3.45
N ARG A 82 -17.96 4.06 -3.08
CA ARG A 82 -19.23 3.66 -3.73
C ARG A 82 -19.29 4.07 -5.20
N GLU A 83 -18.76 5.24 -5.53
CA GLU A 83 -18.72 5.75 -6.91
C GLU A 83 -17.77 4.93 -7.78
N PHE A 84 -16.61 4.55 -7.25
CA PHE A 84 -15.59 3.78 -7.97
C PHE A 84 -15.55 2.30 -7.58
N GLN A 85 -16.63 1.75 -7.04
CA GLN A 85 -16.65 0.38 -6.53
C GLN A 85 -16.26 -0.64 -7.60
N ALA A 86 -16.72 -0.46 -8.84
CA ALA A 86 -16.39 -1.34 -9.95
C ALA A 86 -14.89 -1.31 -10.27
N VAL A 87 -14.27 -0.13 -10.21
CA VAL A 87 -12.83 0.04 -10.45
C VAL A 87 -12.03 -0.55 -9.28
N ALA A 88 -12.48 -0.35 -8.05
CA ALA A 88 -11.88 -0.94 -6.85
C ALA A 88 -11.87 -2.47 -6.92
N TRP A 89 -13.02 -3.10 -7.16
CA TRP A 89 -13.14 -4.55 -7.31
C TRP A 89 -12.40 -5.06 -8.55
N GLY A 90 -12.49 -4.36 -9.68
CA GLY A 90 -11.74 -4.67 -10.89
C GLY A 90 -10.23 -4.67 -10.64
N SER A 91 -9.72 -3.71 -9.85
CA SER A 91 -8.31 -3.65 -9.49
C SER A 91 -7.87 -4.86 -8.65
N LEU A 92 -8.69 -5.31 -7.70
CA LEU A 92 -8.41 -6.51 -6.91
C LEU A 92 -8.41 -7.76 -7.78
N THR A 93 -9.36 -7.86 -8.71
CA THR A 93 -9.40 -8.95 -9.69
C THR A 93 -8.13 -8.96 -10.53
N VAL A 94 -7.70 -7.81 -11.06
CA VAL A 94 -6.47 -7.69 -11.85
C VAL A 94 -5.23 -8.06 -11.01
N SER A 95 -5.15 -7.63 -9.75
CA SER A 95 -4.08 -8.04 -8.83
C SER A 95 -4.06 -9.56 -8.61
N GLY A 96 -5.24 -10.18 -8.45
CA GLY A 96 -5.39 -11.62 -8.37
C GLY A 96 -4.94 -12.34 -9.65
N LEU A 97 -5.28 -11.81 -10.83
CA LEU A 97 -4.83 -12.35 -12.12
C LEU A 97 -3.31 -12.28 -12.28
N PHE A 98 -2.67 -11.19 -11.83
CA PHE A 98 -1.21 -11.11 -11.78
C PHE A 98 -0.61 -12.17 -10.85
N TYR A 99 -1.22 -12.40 -9.68
CA TYR A 99 -0.76 -13.45 -8.78
C TYR A 99 -0.93 -14.85 -9.37
N VAL A 100 -2.07 -15.14 -9.99
CA VAL A 100 -2.29 -16.39 -10.73
C VAL A 100 -1.23 -16.53 -11.83
N GLY A 101 -0.90 -15.43 -12.53
CA GLY A 101 0.18 -15.38 -13.50
C GLY A 101 1.55 -15.75 -12.92
N ILE A 102 1.87 -15.31 -11.70
CA ILE A 102 3.11 -15.68 -10.97
C ILE A 102 3.15 -17.18 -10.62
N LEU A 103 2.00 -17.77 -10.30
CA LEU A 103 1.93 -19.17 -9.90
C LEU A 103 1.91 -20.13 -11.11
N ALA A 104 1.14 -19.78 -12.14
CA ALA A 104 0.82 -20.66 -13.26
C ALA A 104 1.76 -20.47 -14.47
N THR A 105 2.51 -19.37 -14.55
CA THR A 105 3.36 -19.08 -15.71
C THR A 105 4.72 -18.49 -15.32
N ASP A 106 5.74 -18.79 -16.12
CA ASP A 106 7.07 -18.19 -15.95
C ASP A 106 7.16 -16.79 -16.59
N ARG A 107 6.08 -16.25 -17.15
CA ARG A 107 6.11 -14.96 -17.86
C ARG A 107 6.12 -13.75 -16.94
N PHE A 108 5.61 -13.89 -15.72
CA PHE A 108 5.69 -12.86 -14.69
C PHE A 108 6.96 -13.02 -13.86
N LEU A 109 7.15 -14.18 -13.23
CA LEU A 109 8.30 -14.49 -12.40
C LEU A 109 9.07 -15.63 -13.06
N THR A 110 10.14 -15.29 -13.78
CA THR A 110 10.95 -16.28 -14.52
C THR A 110 11.92 -17.04 -13.61
N GLY A 111 12.12 -16.59 -12.37
CA GLY A 111 13.03 -17.17 -11.41
C GLY A 111 13.49 -16.17 -10.36
N VAL A 112 14.73 -16.35 -9.89
CA VAL A 112 15.37 -15.44 -8.94
C VAL A 112 16.78 -15.05 -9.42
N TYR A 113 17.17 -13.80 -9.20
CA TYR A 113 18.56 -13.36 -9.29
C TYR A 113 19.27 -13.63 -7.97
N ARG A 114 20.59 -13.82 -8.03
CA ARG A 114 21.48 -13.82 -6.87
C ARG A 114 22.35 -12.58 -6.93
N TYR A 115 22.14 -11.67 -5.99
CA TYR A 115 23.00 -10.51 -5.74
C TYR A 115 23.87 -10.76 -4.52
N ASP A 116 24.87 -9.90 -4.27
CA ASP A 116 25.75 -10.03 -3.09
C ASP A 116 24.95 -10.04 -1.78
N TRP A 117 23.89 -9.23 -1.72
CA TRP A 117 23.03 -9.07 -0.55
C TRP A 117 21.93 -10.11 -0.39
N GLY A 118 21.68 -10.98 -1.38
CA GLY A 118 20.64 -12.01 -1.28
C GLY A 118 20.05 -12.47 -2.61
N TYR A 119 19.05 -13.35 -2.54
CA TYR A 119 18.21 -13.65 -3.69
C TYR A 119 17.17 -12.56 -3.92
N TYR A 120 16.75 -12.40 -5.17
CA TYR A 120 15.68 -11.48 -5.53
C TYR A 120 14.81 -11.97 -6.67
N SER A 121 13.58 -11.46 -6.75
CA SER A 121 12.63 -11.86 -7.78
C SER A 121 13.10 -11.44 -9.17
N ARG A 122 13.05 -12.34 -10.16
CA ARG A 122 13.36 -12.01 -11.56
C ARG A 122 12.09 -11.83 -12.38
N TYR A 123 11.78 -10.59 -12.73
CA TYR A 123 10.56 -10.28 -13.50
C TYR A 123 10.75 -10.58 -14.99
N GLY A 124 9.72 -11.18 -15.58
CA GLY A 124 9.56 -11.33 -17.03
C GLY A 124 8.73 -10.20 -17.65
N PRO A 125 8.33 -10.34 -18.92
CA PRO A 125 7.58 -9.30 -19.63
C PRO A 125 6.26 -8.89 -18.97
N LEU A 126 5.56 -9.82 -18.31
CA LEU A 126 4.32 -9.50 -17.59
C LEU A 126 4.57 -8.57 -16.39
N GLY A 127 5.79 -8.55 -15.86
CA GLY A 127 6.19 -7.61 -14.82
C GLY A 127 6.08 -6.15 -15.27
N LEU A 128 6.35 -5.84 -16.55
CA LEU A 128 6.21 -4.49 -17.08
C LEU A 128 4.75 -4.04 -17.12
N LEU A 129 3.85 -4.94 -17.52
CA LEU A 129 2.40 -4.67 -17.48
C LEU A 129 1.92 -4.42 -16.05
N PHE A 130 2.45 -5.19 -15.09
CA PHE A 130 2.19 -4.96 -13.69
C PHE A 130 2.72 -3.61 -13.20
N LEU A 131 3.91 -3.17 -13.64
CA LEU A 131 4.42 -1.85 -13.30
C LEU A 131 3.54 -0.71 -13.85
N VAL A 132 2.97 -0.86 -15.04
CA VAL A 132 2.01 0.09 -15.60
C VAL A 132 0.74 0.13 -14.74
N PHE A 133 0.21 -1.03 -14.37
CA PHE A 133 -0.93 -1.14 -13.47
C PHE A 133 -0.67 -0.50 -12.10
N LEU A 134 0.49 -0.80 -11.50
CA LEU A 134 0.94 -0.23 -10.24
C LEU A 134 1.04 1.29 -10.36
N ALA A 135 1.78 1.80 -11.34
CA ALA A 135 1.96 3.24 -11.54
C ALA A 135 0.60 3.94 -11.75
N GLY A 136 -0.29 3.35 -12.55
CA GLY A 136 -1.64 3.88 -12.79
C GLY A 136 -2.45 4.05 -11.50
N LEU A 137 -2.49 3.04 -10.63
CA LEU A 137 -3.22 3.11 -9.37
C LEU A 137 -2.55 4.03 -8.34
N LEU A 138 -1.22 4.03 -8.27
CA LEU A 138 -0.47 4.90 -7.35
C LEU A 138 -0.64 6.37 -7.73
N LEU A 139 -0.46 6.70 -9.01
CA LEU A 139 -0.66 8.07 -9.54
C LEU A 139 -2.13 8.48 -9.46
N GLY A 140 -3.06 7.58 -9.77
CA GLY A 140 -4.50 7.82 -9.62
C GLY A 140 -4.88 8.14 -8.18
N SER A 141 -4.29 7.45 -7.21
CA SER A 141 -4.49 7.72 -5.78
C SER A 141 -3.95 9.10 -5.38
N LEU A 142 -2.75 9.47 -5.83
CA LEU A 142 -2.19 10.81 -5.57
C LEU A 142 -3.01 11.91 -6.22
N GLN A 143 -3.48 11.69 -7.45
CA GLN A 143 -4.33 12.64 -8.14
C GLN A 143 -5.67 12.82 -7.42
N LEU A 144 -6.27 11.73 -6.91
CA LEU A 144 -7.49 11.80 -6.12
C LEU A 144 -7.27 12.63 -4.84
N LEU A 145 -6.18 12.38 -4.10
CA LEU A 145 -5.84 13.17 -2.91
C LEU A 145 -5.53 14.63 -3.23
N ARG A 146 -4.92 14.90 -4.39
CA ARG A 146 -4.66 16.27 -4.84
C ARG A 146 -5.96 17.02 -5.12
N VAL A 147 -6.94 16.39 -5.75
CA VAL A 147 -8.27 16.99 -5.96
C VAL A 147 -9.00 17.16 -4.62
N GLU A 148 -8.89 16.18 -3.72
CA GLU A 148 -9.51 16.30 -2.39
C GLU A 148 -8.87 17.44 -1.58
N LEU A 149 -7.56 17.65 -1.73
CA LEU A 149 -6.83 18.71 -1.07
C LEU A 149 -7.28 20.11 -1.50
N THR A 150 -7.69 20.28 -2.76
CA THR A 150 -8.20 21.57 -3.26
C THR A 150 -9.65 21.82 -2.85
N ARG A 151 -10.42 20.76 -2.58
CA ARG A 151 -11.82 20.83 -2.13
C ARG A 151 -11.97 20.91 -0.61
N SER A 152 -10.95 20.50 0.14
CA SER A 152 -10.97 20.46 1.60
C SER A 152 -11.01 21.88 2.23
N SER A 153 -11.94 22.09 3.16
CA SER A 153 -12.00 23.29 3.98
C SER A 153 -10.69 23.52 4.77
N PRO A 154 -10.28 24.78 5.00
CA PRO A 154 -9.12 25.09 5.82
C PRO A 154 -9.20 24.45 7.22
N GLY A 155 -8.03 24.13 7.80
CA GLY A 155 -7.94 23.50 9.11
C GLY A 155 -7.68 22.00 9.04
N VAL A 156 -8.29 21.26 9.97
CA VAL A 156 -8.01 19.83 10.22
C VAL A 156 -8.22 18.93 8.99
N PRO A 157 -9.31 19.04 8.21
CA PRO A 157 -9.54 18.18 7.04
C PRO A 157 -8.42 18.30 6.00
N ARG A 158 -8.04 19.53 5.65
CA ARG A 158 -6.97 19.80 4.69
C ARG A 158 -5.62 19.27 5.16
N GLN A 159 -5.30 19.42 6.44
CA GLN A 159 -4.03 18.92 6.99
C GLN A 159 -3.96 17.39 7.01
N ARG A 160 -5.10 16.72 7.28
CA ARG A 160 -5.22 15.25 7.19
C ARG A 160 -4.90 14.77 5.77
N VAL A 161 -5.53 15.36 4.74
CA VAL A 161 -5.27 15.00 3.32
C VAL A 161 -3.81 15.25 2.93
N LYS A 162 -3.21 16.37 3.35
CA LYS A 162 -1.78 16.65 3.10
C LYS A 162 -0.89 15.56 3.69
N LEU A 163 -1.11 15.19 4.95
CA LEU A 163 -0.29 14.18 5.61
C LEU A 163 -0.42 12.81 4.96
N LEU A 164 -1.63 12.42 4.54
CA LEU A 164 -1.85 11.17 3.81
C LEU A 164 -1.14 11.18 2.45
N MET A 165 -1.22 12.29 1.72
CA MET A 165 -0.54 12.44 0.44
C MET A 165 0.98 12.35 0.61
N VAL A 166 1.55 12.98 1.65
CA VAL A 166 2.98 12.87 1.98
C VAL A 166 3.34 11.45 2.40
N ALA A 167 2.54 10.80 3.26
CA ALA A 167 2.80 9.44 3.72
C ALA A 167 2.84 8.46 2.54
N LEU A 168 1.82 8.49 1.66
CA LEU A 168 1.79 7.65 0.47
C LEU A 168 2.93 7.99 -0.49
N GLY A 169 3.19 9.28 -0.74
CA GLY A 169 4.30 9.72 -1.58
C GLY A 169 5.66 9.21 -1.10
N VAL A 170 5.91 9.25 0.22
CA VAL A 170 7.10 8.63 0.82
C VAL A 170 7.09 7.12 0.60
N GLY A 171 5.99 6.43 0.89
CA GLY A 171 5.89 4.98 0.67
C GLY A 171 6.16 4.55 -0.78
N TYR A 172 5.77 5.36 -1.76
CA TYR A 172 5.97 5.06 -3.18
C TYR A 172 7.44 5.08 -3.61
N LEU A 173 8.32 5.74 -2.86
CA LEU A 173 9.77 5.66 -3.08
C LEU A 173 10.29 4.22 -2.91
N GLY A 174 9.52 3.34 -2.25
CA GLY A 174 9.79 1.90 -2.22
C GLY A 174 9.78 1.22 -3.59
N ALA A 175 9.23 1.87 -4.63
CA ALA A 175 9.28 1.37 -6.00
C ALA A 175 10.72 1.23 -6.55
N ILE A 176 11.73 1.82 -5.90
CA ILE A 176 13.13 1.61 -6.26
C ILE A 176 13.54 0.13 -6.23
N ASP A 177 12.88 -0.66 -5.39
CA ASP A 177 13.11 -2.09 -5.23
C ASP A 177 12.80 -2.88 -6.52
N TYR A 178 12.05 -2.31 -7.47
CA TYR A 178 11.84 -2.93 -8.78
C TYR A 178 13.08 -2.89 -9.67
N LEU A 179 14.06 -2.02 -9.45
CA LEU A 179 15.28 -2.01 -10.26
C LEU A 179 16.01 -3.36 -10.17
N ALA A 180 16.08 -3.93 -8.97
CA ALA A 180 16.64 -5.25 -8.73
C ALA A 180 15.82 -6.39 -9.37
N THR A 181 14.53 -6.20 -9.67
CA THR A 181 13.76 -7.26 -10.37
C THR A 181 14.14 -7.41 -11.83
N TYR A 182 14.81 -6.40 -12.41
CA TYR A 182 15.25 -6.34 -13.80
C TYR A 182 16.76 -6.54 -13.99
N GLY A 183 17.49 -6.99 -12.96
CA GLY A 183 18.90 -7.31 -13.08
C GLY A 183 19.84 -6.18 -12.64
N ILE A 184 19.31 -5.00 -12.29
CA ILE A 184 20.13 -3.87 -11.86
C ILE A 184 20.55 -4.08 -10.39
N ALA A 185 21.86 -4.16 -10.13
CA ALA A 185 22.43 -4.49 -8.82
C ALA A 185 22.35 -3.32 -7.80
N VAL A 186 21.15 -2.78 -7.58
CA VAL A 186 20.86 -1.81 -6.53
C VAL A 186 20.32 -2.56 -5.31
N TYR A 187 20.83 -2.25 -4.12
CA TYR A 187 20.31 -2.82 -2.89
C TYR A 187 18.86 -2.36 -2.67
N PRO A 188 17.89 -3.27 -2.46
CA PRO A 188 16.49 -2.91 -2.27
C PRO A 188 16.28 -2.33 -0.86
N PHE A 189 16.34 -1.01 -0.75
CA PHE A 189 16.12 -0.28 0.51
C PHE A 189 14.69 0.25 0.64
N GLY A 190 13.73 -0.22 -0.15
CA GLY A 190 12.34 0.22 -0.12
C GLY A 190 11.65 0.06 1.24
N PHE A 191 12.17 -0.80 2.12
CA PHE A 191 11.74 -0.87 3.52
C PHE A 191 11.95 0.44 4.30
N VAL A 192 12.91 1.29 3.92
CA VAL A 192 13.19 2.58 4.58
C VAL A 192 12.06 3.58 4.30
N PRO A 193 11.67 3.86 3.04
CA PRO A 193 10.47 4.66 2.78
C PRO A 193 9.19 4.08 3.39
N ILE A 194 9.03 2.74 3.41
CA ILE A 194 7.88 2.12 4.08
C ILE A 194 7.88 2.38 5.59
N LEU A 195 9.04 2.37 6.26
CA LEU A 195 9.13 2.77 7.66
C LEU A 195 8.70 4.24 7.84
N GLY A 196 9.13 5.13 6.94
CA GLY A 196 8.67 6.52 6.91
C GLY A 196 7.14 6.63 6.77
N PHE A 197 6.54 5.86 5.86
CA PHE A 197 5.09 5.75 5.73
C PHE A 197 4.44 5.30 7.05
N VAL A 198 4.95 4.25 7.71
CA VAL A 198 4.40 3.75 8.98
C VAL A 198 4.44 4.84 10.06
N VAL A 199 5.56 5.55 10.20
CA VAL A 199 5.71 6.63 11.19
C VAL A 199 4.72 7.77 10.90
N LEU A 200 4.64 8.23 9.66
CA LEU A 200 3.73 9.30 9.25
C LEU A 200 2.25 8.90 9.43
N MET A 201 1.89 7.67 9.05
CA MET A 201 0.54 7.14 9.21
C MET A 201 0.16 7.00 10.68
N THR A 202 1.06 6.48 11.51
CA THR A 202 0.84 6.39 12.96
C THR A 202 0.58 7.78 13.54
N GLY A 203 1.40 8.77 13.20
CA GLY A 203 1.17 10.16 13.62
C GLY A 203 -0.18 10.70 13.14
N ALA A 204 -0.55 10.42 11.89
CA ALA A 204 -1.81 10.87 11.31
C ALA A 204 -3.04 10.25 12.01
N VAL A 205 -3.02 8.94 12.27
CA VAL A 205 -4.14 8.27 12.97
C VAL A 205 -4.30 8.79 14.39
N TRP A 206 -3.19 8.93 15.13
CA TRP A 206 -3.26 9.37 16.52
C TRP A 206 -3.70 10.83 16.67
N ARG A 207 -3.27 11.69 15.74
CA ARG A 207 -3.57 13.13 15.80
C ARG A 207 -4.93 13.48 15.23
N TYR A 208 -5.39 12.78 14.20
CA TYR A 208 -6.56 13.23 13.44
C TYR A 208 -7.76 12.29 13.44
N ARG A 209 -7.64 11.03 13.91
CA ARG A 209 -8.67 9.97 13.77
C ARG A 209 -9.11 9.75 12.32
N LEU A 210 -9.08 8.51 11.84
CA LEU A 210 -9.41 8.24 10.43
C LEU A 210 -10.94 8.28 10.18
N LEU A 211 -11.74 8.04 11.21
CA LEU A 211 -13.21 7.96 11.18
C LEU A 211 -13.98 9.28 11.10
N GLU A 212 -13.40 10.42 11.48
CA GLU A 212 -14.18 11.66 11.66
C GLU A 212 -14.44 12.37 10.32
N ILE A 213 -15.26 11.72 9.50
CA ILE A 213 -16.01 12.28 8.37
C ILE A 213 -17.48 11.82 8.50
N THR A 214 -17.98 11.76 9.74
CA THR A 214 -19.42 11.64 10.00
C THR A 214 -19.94 13.04 10.34
N PRO A 215 -21.05 13.52 9.73
CA PRO A 215 -21.64 14.84 9.96
C PRO A 215 -22.03 15.17 11.42
N ALA A 216 -21.77 14.29 12.38
CA ALA A 216 -22.09 14.51 13.79
C ALA A 216 -21.42 15.78 14.36
N LEU A 217 -20.20 16.11 13.92
CA LEU A 217 -19.52 17.36 14.31
C LEU A 217 -20.12 18.61 13.63
N ALA A 218 -20.75 18.47 12.46
CA ALA A 218 -21.50 19.57 11.85
C ALA A 218 -22.82 19.81 12.59
N ALA A 219 -23.43 18.76 13.15
CA ALA A 219 -24.63 18.89 13.97
C ALA A 219 -24.33 19.54 15.33
N GLU A 220 -23.20 19.21 15.97
CA GLU A 220 -22.77 19.86 17.22
C GLU A 220 -22.47 21.36 17.02
N GLN A 221 -21.81 21.74 15.92
CA GLN A 221 -21.59 23.16 15.61
C GLN A 221 -22.88 23.93 15.29
N ILE A 222 -23.89 23.30 14.69
CA ILE A 222 -25.18 23.95 14.45
C ILE A 222 -25.93 24.17 15.77
N ILE A 223 -25.84 23.23 16.72
CA ILE A 223 -26.47 23.34 18.04
C ILE A 223 -25.79 24.45 18.88
N ASP A 224 -24.45 24.55 18.84
CA ASP A 224 -23.72 25.61 19.55
C ASP A 224 -23.87 27.01 18.93
N THR A 225 -24.29 27.10 17.65
CA THR A 225 -24.58 28.40 17.02
C THR A 225 -26.06 28.81 17.17
N MET A 226 -26.91 27.90 17.67
CA MET A 226 -28.34 28.13 17.91
C MET A 226 -28.70 28.32 19.40
N ALA A 227 -27.74 28.11 20.31
CA ALA A 227 -27.84 28.43 21.74
C ALA A 227 -27.28 29.84 22.03
#